data_AF-A0A127VER6-F1
#
_entry.id   AF-A0A127VER6-F1
#
_cell.length_a   1.000
_cell.length_b   1.000
_cell.length_c   1.000
_cell.angle_alpha   90.00
_cell.angle_beta   90.00
_cell.angle_gamma   90.00
#
_symmetry.space_group_name_H-M   'P 1'
#
loop_
_entity.id
_entity.type
_entity.pdbx_description
1 polymer ?
#
loop_
_entity_poly.entity_id
_entity_poly.type
_entity_poly.pdbx_seq_one_letter_code
_entity_poly.pdbx_strand_id
1 'polypeptide(L)'
;MKISQSMGRLIDRWPGKISGLTLLCMFFISNVQAQLPIKIVDGKLIRDDGTFGKFQTQKYTPLVDSLNKSLKLNPKDTTSLFIRSTLYLFSNDVQSKPNQREKGTLENLILAKDMVENAVSYGMQDIRLKILRAQIYRELVYRFTGDESWMFDSKQTAVRRKQFNRYKELVNKYYQELALSDSSRAYDYNKLKVTYVYPL
;
A
#
# COMPACT_ATOMS: atom_id res chain seq x y z
N MET A 1 -72.19 29.30 63.84
CA MET A 1 -72.76 30.04 62.69
C MET A 1 -71.86 29.80 61.47
N LYS A 2 -72.42 29.26 60.37
CA LYS A 2 -71.84 28.96 59.02
C LYS A 2 -70.69 27.91 58.99
N ILE A 3 -70.84 26.71 58.41
CA ILE A 3 -71.26 26.19 57.08
C ILE A 3 -70.12 26.19 56.03
N SER A 4 -70.01 25.04 55.33
CA SER A 4 -69.43 24.75 54.00
C SER A 4 -67.95 24.32 53.95
N GLN A 5 -67.58 23.07 53.64
CA GLN A 5 -67.64 22.34 52.35
C GLN A 5 -66.97 23.03 51.16
N SER A 6 -65.94 22.40 50.58
CA SER A 6 -65.85 21.89 49.18
C SER A 6 -64.39 21.53 48.83
N MET A 7 -64.11 20.26 48.54
CA MET A 7 -63.88 19.67 47.19
C MET A 7 -62.68 20.21 46.39
N GLY A 8 -61.69 19.31 46.21
CA GLY A 8 -61.27 18.85 44.89
C GLY A 8 -60.20 19.63 44.14
N ARG A 9 -59.01 19.03 43.98
CA ARG A 9 -58.51 18.60 42.66
C ARG A 9 -57.28 17.70 42.76
N LEU A 10 -57.40 16.54 42.11
CA LEU A 10 -56.36 15.64 41.63
C LEU A 10 -55.48 16.32 40.55
N ILE A 11 -54.38 15.64 40.21
CA ILE A 11 -53.43 15.77 39.07
C ILE A 11 -52.00 15.94 39.67
N ASP A 12 -50.96 15.22 39.30
CA ASP A 12 -50.72 13.90 38.69
C ASP A 12 -49.19 13.75 38.70
N ARG A 13 -48.71 12.51 38.85
CA ARG A 13 -47.48 11.93 38.26
C ARG A 13 -46.17 12.76 38.20
N TRP A 14 -45.08 12.20 38.73
CA TRP A 14 -44.02 11.50 37.96
C TRP A 14 -42.81 11.20 38.89
N PRO A 15 -42.54 9.94 39.28
CA PRO A 15 -41.20 9.54 39.68
C PRO A 15 -40.34 9.42 38.42
N GLY A 16 -39.23 10.15 38.39
CA GLY A 16 -38.26 10.17 37.30
C GLY A 16 -37.83 8.76 36.92
N LYS A 17 -38.13 8.39 35.68
CA LYS A 17 -37.61 7.19 35.03
C LYS A 17 -36.09 7.33 34.96
N ILE A 18 -35.38 6.40 35.59
CA ILE A 18 -33.96 6.15 35.33
C ILE A 18 -33.88 5.75 33.86
N SER A 19 -33.49 6.71 33.03
CA SER A 19 -33.27 6.53 31.61
C SER A 19 -32.21 5.45 31.41
N GLY A 20 -32.63 4.33 30.84
CA GLY A 20 -31.77 3.22 30.44
C GLY A 20 -30.64 3.70 29.55
N LEU A 21 -29.42 3.64 30.07
CA LEU A 21 -28.19 3.89 29.34
C LEU A 21 -27.22 2.73 29.56
N THR A 22 -27.59 1.54 29.07
CA THR A 22 -26.60 0.48 28.80
C THR A 22 -27.24 -0.64 28.00
N LEU A 23 -27.03 -0.66 26.68
CA LEU A 23 -26.94 -1.90 25.92
C LEU A 23 -26.18 -1.60 24.61
N LEU A 24 -24.86 -1.72 24.65
CA LEU A 24 -24.12 -2.89 24.14
C LEU A 24 -23.85 -2.76 22.63
N CYS A 25 -22.83 -1.97 22.30
CA CYS A 25 -22.14 -2.02 21.01
C CYS A 25 -21.41 -3.37 20.90
N MET A 26 -22.08 -4.42 20.46
CA MET A 26 -21.44 -5.66 20.07
C MET A 26 -22.09 -6.17 18.80
N PHE A 27 -21.56 -5.77 17.63
CA PHE A 27 -21.47 -6.60 16.41
C PHE A 27 -20.55 -5.90 15.40
N PHE A 28 -19.25 -5.86 15.70
CA PHE A 28 -18.23 -5.89 14.64
C PHE A 28 -17.45 -7.20 14.81
N ILE A 29 -18.07 -8.30 14.35
CA ILE A 29 -17.36 -9.56 14.15
C ILE A 29 -16.41 -9.34 12.97
N SER A 30 -15.19 -8.93 13.32
CA SER A 30 -13.92 -9.39 12.76
C SER A 30 -13.93 -9.91 11.32
N ASN A 31 -13.84 -9.01 10.35
CA ASN A 31 -12.97 -9.27 9.21
C ASN A 31 -11.57 -8.80 9.59
N VAL A 32 -10.89 -9.54 10.47
CA VAL A 32 -9.44 -9.45 10.56
C VAL A 32 -8.93 -10.07 9.26
N GLN A 33 -8.89 -9.28 8.18
CA GLN A 33 -8.00 -9.58 7.07
C GLN A 33 -6.62 -9.63 7.72
N ALA A 34 -6.09 -10.84 7.87
CA ALA A 34 -4.73 -11.05 8.36
C ALA A 34 -3.83 -10.10 7.57
N GLN A 35 -3.30 -9.08 8.26
CA GLN A 35 -2.48 -8.06 7.64
C GLN A 35 -1.29 -8.75 6.98
N LEU A 36 -0.94 -8.36 5.76
CA LEU A 36 0.24 -8.91 5.09
C LEU A 36 1.45 -8.66 6.01
N PRO A 37 2.14 -9.71 6.48
CA PRO A 37 3.25 -9.53 7.42
C PRO A 37 4.43 -8.89 6.71
N ILE A 38 4.63 -7.60 6.98
CA ILE A 38 5.68 -6.76 6.41
C ILE A 38 6.33 -5.92 7.51
N LYS A 39 7.62 -5.67 7.37
CA LYS A 39 8.38 -4.76 8.23
C LYS A 39 9.29 -3.86 7.42
N ILE A 40 9.74 -2.76 8.04
CA ILE A 40 10.72 -1.85 7.45
C ILE A 40 12.10 -2.23 7.98
N VAL A 41 13.02 -2.58 7.08
CA VAL A 41 14.44 -2.84 7.39
C VAL A 41 15.28 -2.16 6.33
N ASP A 42 16.32 -1.44 6.74
CA ASP A 42 17.25 -0.69 5.88
C ASP A 42 16.51 0.18 4.84
N GLY A 43 15.49 0.91 5.28
CA GLY A 43 14.69 1.79 4.43
C GLY A 43 13.79 1.08 3.41
N LYS A 44 13.64 -0.25 3.47
CA LYS A 44 12.81 -1.06 2.56
C LYS A 44 11.68 -1.74 3.30
N LEU A 45 10.54 -1.93 2.62
CA LEU A 45 9.59 -2.96 3.00
C LEU A 45 10.14 -4.33 2.64
N ILE A 46 10.12 -5.22 3.63
CA ILE A 46 10.45 -6.62 3.48
C ILE A 46 9.32 -7.49 4.02
N ARG A 47 9.22 -8.70 3.47
CA ARG A 47 8.29 -9.73 3.94
C ARG A 47 8.74 -10.27 5.30
N ASP A 48 7.79 -10.46 6.21
CA ASP A 48 8.02 -10.97 7.57
C ASP A 48 7.13 -12.18 7.89
N ASP A 49 6.95 -13.04 6.90
CA ASP A 49 5.98 -14.15 6.94
C ASP A 49 6.59 -15.50 7.37
N GLY A 50 7.81 -15.46 7.93
CA GLY A 50 8.61 -16.62 8.31
C GLY A 50 9.24 -17.40 7.14
N THR A 51 9.11 -16.93 5.89
CA THR A 51 9.69 -17.62 4.73
C THR A 51 10.96 -16.94 4.22
N PHE A 52 11.98 -17.75 3.97
CA PHE A 52 13.24 -17.30 3.38
C PHE A 52 13.29 -17.62 1.88
N GLY A 53 14.00 -16.80 1.11
CA GLY A 53 14.20 -17.00 -0.32
C GLY A 53 13.01 -16.60 -1.19
N LYS A 54 12.85 -17.30 -2.32
CA LYS A 54 11.89 -16.96 -3.39
C LYS A 54 10.47 -16.80 -2.86
N PHE A 55 9.77 -15.80 -3.39
CA PHE A 55 8.37 -15.57 -3.08
C PHE A 55 7.47 -16.76 -3.45
N GLN A 56 6.67 -17.22 -2.48
CA GLN A 56 5.77 -18.36 -2.65
C GLN A 56 4.36 -17.88 -3.03
N THR A 57 4.11 -17.71 -4.33
CA THR A 57 2.83 -17.15 -4.82
C THR A 57 1.60 -17.90 -4.32
N GLN A 58 1.68 -19.24 -4.23
CA GLN A 58 0.58 -20.10 -3.80
C GLN A 58 0.11 -19.81 -2.38
N LYS A 59 1.03 -19.43 -1.48
CA LYS A 59 0.72 -19.07 -0.08
C LYS A 59 -0.23 -17.86 -0.01
N TYR A 60 -0.14 -16.98 -1.00
CA TYR A 60 -0.88 -15.72 -1.03
C TYR A 60 -2.11 -15.74 -1.94
N THR A 61 -2.42 -16.87 -2.60
CA THR A 61 -3.59 -16.96 -3.50
C THR A 61 -4.90 -16.56 -2.83
N PRO A 62 -5.26 -17.04 -1.63
CA PRO A 62 -6.52 -16.64 -0.98
C PRO A 62 -6.59 -15.13 -0.70
N LEU A 63 -5.45 -14.54 -0.31
CA LEU A 63 -5.34 -13.10 -0.08
C LEU A 63 -5.52 -12.33 -1.38
N VAL A 64 -4.87 -12.77 -2.46
CA VAL A 64 -5.01 -12.17 -3.80
C VAL A 64 -6.47 -12.20 -4.26
N ASP A 65 -7.17 -13.33 -4.09
CA ASP A 65 -8.57 -13.45 -4.49
C ASP A 65 -9.48 -12.52 -3.67
N SER A 66 -9.23 -12.40 -2.37
CA SER A 66 -9.93 -11.46 -1.51
C SER A 66 -9.71 -10.00 -1.95
N LEU A 67 -8.45 -9.61 -2.21
CA LEU A 67 -8.10 -8.28 -2.69
C LEU A 67 -8.74 -7.96 -4.04
N ASN A 68 -8.72 -8.92 -4.97
CA ASN A 68 -9.34 -8.76 -6.29
C ASN A 68 -10.86 -8.55 -6.16
N LYS A 69 -11.53 -9.24 -5.24
CA LYS A 69 -12.96 -9.01 -4.95
C LYS A 69 -13.17 -7.62 -4.36
N SER A 70 -12.34 -7.20 -3.40
CA SER A 70 -12.43 -5.86 -2.80
C SER A 70 -12.27 -4.76 -3.86
N LEU A 71 -11.25 -4.86 -4.72
CA LEU A 71 -10.98 -3.88 -5.78
C LEU A 71 -12.05 -3.86 -6.87
N LYS A 72 -12.78 -4.97 -7.10
CA LYS A 72 -13.95 -4.98 -7.98
C LYS A 72 -15.13 -4.23 -7.36
N LEU A 73 -15.35 -4.38 -6.06
CA LEU A 73 -16.44 -3.72 -5.34
C LEU A 73 -16.13 -2.23 -5.09
N ASN A 74 -14.89 -1.92 -4.75
CA ASN A 74 -14.39 -0.58 -4.51
C ASN A 74 -12.99 -0.41 -5.13
N PRO A 75 -12.89 0.08 -6.38
CA PRO A 75 -11.61 0.32 -7.04
C PRO A 75 -10.72 1.35 -6.32
N LYS A 76 -11.29 2.15 -5.40
CA LYS A 76 -10.57 3.17 -4.62
C LYS A 76 -10.14 2.69 -3.24
N ASP A 77 -10.33 1.41 -2.92
CA ASP A 77 -9.83 0.83 -1.67
C ASP A 77 -8.29 0.88 -1.64
N THR A 78 -7.77 1.91 -0.98
CA THR A 78 -6.33 2.17 -0.88
C THR A 78 -5.58 1.07 -0.13
N THR A 79 -6.24 0.41 0.82
CA THR A 79 -5.64 -0.73 1.55
C THR A 79 -5.45 -1.90 0.60
N SER A 80 -6.47 -2.23 -0.19
CA SER A 80 -6.35 -3.31 -1.18
C SER A 80 -5.34 -2.99 -2.28
N LEU A 81 -5.30 -1.74 -2.75
CA LEU A 81 -4.28 -1.27 -3.72
C LEU A 81 -2.87 -1.40 -3.15
N PHE A 82 -2.66 -0.99 -1.89
CA PHE A 82 -1.38 -1.10 -1.19
C PHE A 82 -0.93 -2.56 -1.03
N ILE A 83 -1.80 -3.43 -0.51
CA ILE A 83 -1.43 -4.84 -0.29
C ILE A 83 -1.19 -5.55 -1.63
N ARG A 84 -2.04 -5.30 -2.64
CA ARG A 84 -1.90 -5.93 -3.96
C ARG A 84 -0.62 -5.50 -4.68
N SER A 85 -0.28 -4.21 -4.63
CA SER A 85 0.99 -3.71 -5.18
C SER A 85 2.19 -4.26 -4.42
N THR A 86 2.11 -4.43 -3.10
CA THR A 86 3.16 -5.08 -2.29
C THR A 86 3.40 -6.53 -2.74
N LEU A 87 2.34 -7.30 -2.97
CA LEU A 87 2.46 -8.69 -3.47
C LEU A 87 3.06 -8.75 -4.88
N TYR A 88 2.72 -7.79 -5.76
CA TYR A 88 3.39 -7.69 -7.05
C TYR A 88 4.87 -7.36 -6.90
N LEU A 89 5.26 -6.43 -6.03
CA LEU A 89 6.66 -6.13 -5.77
C LEU A 89 7.41 -7.39 -5.31
N PHE A 90 6.94 -8.07 -4.26
CA PHE A 90 7.67 -9.22 -3.70
C PHE A 90 7.79 -10.40 -4.67
N SER A 91 6.83 -10.58 -5.58
CA SER A 91 6.91 -11.63 -6.62
C SER A 91 7.75 -11.25 -7.84
N ASN A 92 8.13 -9.97 -7.98
CA ASN A 92 8.78 -9.42 -9.17
C ASN A 92 10.00 -8.53 -8.85
N ASP A 93 10.52 -8.56 -7.63
CA ASP A 93 11.76 -7.87 -7.28
C ASP A 93 12.98 -8.65 -7.79
N VAL A 94 14.16 -8.04 -7.70
CA VAL A 94 15.43 -8.67 -8.10
C VAL A 94 15.74 -9.97 -7.34
N GLN A 95 15.25 -10.16 -6.11
CA GLN A 95 15.48 -11.39 -5.35
C GLN A 95 14.64 -12.55 -5.90
N SER A 96 13.39 -12.30 -6.26
CA SER A 96 12.49 -13.30 -6.84
C SER A 96 12.74 -13.54 -8.32
N LYS A 97 13.09 -12.48 -9.06
CA LYS A 97 13.21 -12.42 -10.52
C LYS A 97 14.50 -11.68 -10.90
N PRO A 98 15.68 -12.32 -10.79
CA PRO A 98 16.96 -11.63 -10.96
C PRO A 98 17.23 -11.19 -12.40
N ASN A 99 16.73 -11.92 -13.40
CA ASN A 99 16.95 -11.58 -14.80
C ASN A 99 16.16 -10.31 -15.17
N GLN A 100 16.81 -9.32 -15.78
CA GLN A 100 16.17 -8.03 -16.10
C GLN A 100 14.96 -8.20 -17.04
N ARG A 101 15.00 -9.22 -17.92
CA ARG A 101 13.98 -9.50 -18.95
C ARG A 101 13.12 -10.72 -18.66
N GLU A 102 12.99 -11.12 -17.40
CA GLU A 102 12.13 -12.25 -17.07
C GLU A 102 10.66 -11.96 -17.44
N LYS A 103 10.06 -12.86 -18.24
CA LYS A 103 8.73 -12.67 -18.84
C LYS A 103 7.67 -12.32 -17.78
N GLY A 104 6.87 -11.29 -18.05
CA GLY A 104 5.78 -10.86 -17.17
C GLY A 104 6.22 -9.94 -16.03
N THR A 105 7.52 -9.84 -15.75
CA THR A 105 8.03 -9.09 -14.60
C THR A 105 7.83 -7.59 -14.76
N LEU A 106 8.12 -7.05 -15.95
CA LEU A 106 7.93 -5.63 -16.24
C LEU A 106 6.44 -5.25 -16.20
N GLU A 107 5.59 -6.08 -16.78
CA GLU A 107 4.14 -5.89 -16.82
C GLU A 107 3.56 -5.88 -15.39
N ASN A 108 3.96 -6.83 -14.56
CA ASN A 108 3.54 -6.89 -13.15
C ASN A 108 4.02 -5.68 -12.34
N LEU A 109 5.25 -5.22 -12.57
CA LEU A 109 5.77 -4.01 -11.91
C LEU A 109 5.05 -2.74 -12.37
N ILE A 110 4.62 -2.67 -13.64
CA ILE A 110 3.79 -1.57 -14.14
C ILE A 110 2.41 -1.60 -13.45
N LEU A 111 1.78 -2.76 -13.30
CA LEU A 111 0.54 -2.90 -12.54
C LEU A 111 0.72 -2.47 -11.08
N ALA A 112 1.82 -2.88 -10.44
CA ALA A 112 2.15 -2.47 -9.07
C ALA A 112 2.30 -0.94 -8.97
N LYS A 113 2.99 -0.34 -9.95
CA LYS A 113 3.18 1.10 -10.07
C LYS A 113 1.83 1.82 -10.22
N ASP A 114 0.94 1.35 -11.08
CA ASP A 114 -0.37 2.00 -11.24
C ASP A 114 -1.22 1.90 -9.96
N MET A 115 -1.19 0.75 -9.29
CA MET A 115 -1.89 0.56 -8.02
C MET A 115 -1.35 1.46 -6.89
N VAL A 116 -0.02 1.58 -6.76
CA VAL A 116 0.59 2.41 -5.71
C VAL A 116 0.33 3.91 -5.97
N GLU A 117 0.37 4.34 -7.23
CA GLU A 117 0.05 5.71 -7.64
C GLU A 117 -1.43 6.04 -7.40
N ASN A 118 -2.33 5.09 -7.65
CA ASN A 118 -3.75 5.24 -7.34
C ASN A 118 -4.00 5.33 -5.83
N ALA A 119 -3.32 4.51 -5.02
CA ALA A 119 -3.45 4.61 -3.56
C ALA A 119 -3.01 6.00 -3.04
N VAL A 120 -1.92 6.55 -3.60
CA VAL A 120 -1.47 7.91 -3.29
C VAL A 120 -2.50 8.95 -3.74
N SER A 121 -3.02 8.84 -4.97
CA SER A 121 -3.97 9.83 -5.52
C SER A 121 -5.32 9.81 -4.79
N TYR A 122 -5.71 8.67 -4.21
CA TYR A 122 -6.88 8.54 -3.34
C TYR A 122 -6.58 8.93 -1.88
N GLY A 123 -5.41 9.48 -1.60
CA GLY A 123 -5.11 10.17 -0.34
C GLY A 123 -4.47 9.30 0.75
N MET A 124 -4.02 8.08 0.46
CA MET A 124 -3.30 7.28 1.46
C MET A 124 -1.95 7.91 1.80
N GLN A 125 -1.74 8.24 3.08
CA GLN A 125 -0.54 8.94 3.58
C GLN A 125 0.48 8.03 4.30
N ASP A 126 0.23 6.71 4.34
CA ASP A 126 1.05 5.74 5.07
C ASP A 126 2.52 5.77 4.59
N ILE A 127 3.46 5.83 5.53
CA ILE A 127 4.90 5.80 5.23
C ILE A 127 5.31 4.53 4.47
N ARG A 128 4.68 3.39 4.76
CA ARG A 128 4.89 2.12 4.08
C ARG A 128 4.51 2.23 2.60
N LEU A 129 3.44 2.95 2.26
CA LEU A 129 3.07 3.20 0.87
C LEU A 129 4.14 4.03 0.15
N LYS A 130 4.69 5.05 0.82
CA LYS A 130 5.77 5.89 0.26
C LYS A 130 7.04 5.08 -0.01
N ILE A 131 7.42 4.20 0.93
CA ILE A 131 8.54 3.26 0.77
C ILE A 131 8.27 2.28 -0.38
N LEU A 132 7.07 1.68 -0.41
CA LEU A 132 6.65 0.75 -1.46
C LEU A 132 6.77 1.39 -2.85
N ARG A 133 6.28 2.63 -2.98
CA ARG A 133 6.37 3.41 -4.22
C ARG A 133 7.82 3.55 -4.67
N ALA A 134 8.71 4.00 -3.78
CA ALA A 134 10.13 4.13 -4.10
C ALA A 134 10.76 2.78 -4.53
N GLN A 135 10.44 1.68 -3.85
CA GLN A 135 10.93 0.34 -4.22
C GLN A 135 10.43 -0.12 -5.59
N ILE A 136 9.14 0.06 -5.91
CA ILE A 136 8.59 -0.32 -7.22
C ILE A 136 9.31 0.43 -8.34
N TYR A 137 9.51 1.74 -8.21
CA TYR A 137 10.23 2.52 -9.21
C TYR A 137 11.70 2.09 -9.31
N ARG A 138 12.35 1.73 -8.19
CA ARG A 138 13.71 1.20 -8.21
C ARG A 138 13.79 -0.11 -8.99
N GLU A 139 12.85 -1.03 -8.77
CA GLU A 139 12.79 -2.29 -9.50
C GLU A 139 12.47 -2.07 -10.98
N LEU A 140 11.60 -1.10 -11.31
CA LEU A 140 11.38 -0.70 -12.70
C LEU A 140 12.67 -0.22 -13.36
N VAL A 141 13.45 0.65 -12.71
CA VAL A 141 14.77 1.08 -13.22
C VAL A 141 15.67 -0.13 -13.49
N TYR A 142 15.75 -1.08 -12.55
CA TYR A 142 16.55 -2.30 -12.70
C TYR A 142 16.19 -3.11 -13.96
N ARG A 143 14.93 -3.13 -14.37
CA ARG A 143 14.50 -3.83 -15.61
C ARG A 143 15.07 -3.23 -16.90
N PHE A 144 15.67 -2.04 -16.84
CA PHE A 144 16.28 -1.34 -17.98
C PHE A 144 17.81 -1.22 -17.86
N THR A 145 18.46 -1.93 -16.93
CA THR A 145 19.93 -1.86 -16.76
C THR A 145 20.72 -2.89 -17.58
N GLY A 146 20.06 -3.75 -18.35
CA GLY A 146 20.75 -4.66 -19.25
C GLY A 146 21.25 -3.92 -20.50
N ASP A 147 22.44 -4.26 -20.99
CA ASP A 147 22.84 -3.85 -22.34
C ASP A 147 22.03 -4.67 -23.36
N GLU A 148 21.19 -3.96 -24.10
CA GLU A 148 20.26 -4.53 -25.07
C GLU A 148 20.43 -3.85 -26.44
N SER A 149 21.59 -3.22 -26.71
CA SER A 149 21.90 -2.59 -28.00
C SER A 149 21.77 -3.55 -29.18
N TRP A 150 22.08 -4.82 -28.96
CA TRP A 150 21.97 -5.88 -29.96
C TRP A 150 20.53 -6.29 -30.27
N MET A 151 19.57 -5.92 -29.42
CA MET A 151 18.18 -6.34 -29.52
C MET A 151 17.25 -5.26 -30.07
N PHE A 152 17.50 -4.00 -29.72
CA PHE A 152 16.59 -2.91 -30.01
C PHE A 152 17.16 -1.97 -31.06
N ASP A 153 16.30 -1.49 -31.95
CA ASP A 153 16.67 -0.42 -32.85
C ASP A 153 16.89 0.91 -32.11
N SER A 154 17.38 1.93 -32.83
CA SER A 154 17.68 3.24 -32.24
C SER A 154 16.45 3.95 -31.65
N LYS A 155 15.27 3.79 -32.25
CA LYS A 155 14.01 4.39 -31.76
C LYS A 155 13.55 3.71 -30.48
N GLN A 156 13.57 2.38 -30.47
CA GLN A 156 13.24 1.57 -29.29
C GLN A 156 14.20 1.86 -28.14
N THR A 157 15.50 1.92 -28.43
CA THR A 157 16.54 2.29 -27.47
C THR A 157 16.29 3.67 -26.86
N ALA A 158 15.91 4.66 -27.66
CA ALA A 158 15.59 6.00 -27.17
C ALA A 158 14.37 5.99 -26.23
N VAL A 159 13.32 5.23 -26.56
CA VAL A 159 12.14 5.07 -25.69
C VAL A 159 12.51 4.43 -24.35
N ARG A 160 13.31 3.36 -24.38
CA ARG A 160 13.78 2.66 -23.18
C ARG A 160 14.64 3.57 -22.31
N ARG A 161 15.59 4.30 -22.90
CA ARG A 161 16.42 5.31 -22.20
C ARG A 161 15.56 6.38 -21.52
N LYS A 162 14.53 6.88 -22.21
CA LYS A 162 13.60 7.87 -21.66
C LYS A 162 12.81 7.31 -20.47
N GLN A 163 12.35 6.06 -20.55
CA GLN A 163 11.66 5.38 -19.45
C GLN A 163 12.59 5.19 -18.25
N PHE A 164 13.81 4.70 -18.47
CA PHE A 164 14.84 4.55 -17.43
C PHE A 164 15.08 5.88 -16.71
N ASN A 165 15.37 6.96 -17.45
CA ASN A 165 15.69 8.26 -16.86
C ASN A 165 14.53 8.80 -16.03
N ARG A 166 13.30 8.70 -16.55
CA ARG A 166 12.10 9.11 -15.82
C ARG A 166 11.93 8.32 -14.52
N TYR A 167 12.10 7.00 -14.55
CA TYR A 167 11.98 6.18 -13.34
C TYR A 167 13.11 6.46 -12.35
N LYS A 168 14.34 6.71 -12.82
CA LYS A 168 15.50 7.12 -12.02
C LYS A 168 15.26 8.44 -11.29
N GLU A 169 14.72 9.44 -11.98
CA GLU A 169 14.36 10.72 -11.36
C GLU A 169 13.31 10.53 -10.25
N LEU A 170 12.25 9.77 -10.53
CA LEU A 170 11.17 9.54 -9.58
C LEU A 170 11.62 8.75 -8.35
N VAL A 171 12.39 7.67 -8.51
CA VAL A 171 12.90 6.90 -7.35
C VAL A 171 13.79 7.76 -6.46
N ASN A 172 14.67 8.58 -7.05
CA ASN A 172 15.56 9.45 -6.28
C ASN A 172 14.79 10.57 -5.57
N LYS A 173 13.77 11.13 -6.23
CA LYS A 173 12.84 12.08 -5.63
C LYS A 173 12.11 11.45 -4.44
N TYR A 174 11.53 10.26 -4.59
CA TYR A 174 10.78 9.62 -3.51
C TYR A 174 11.66 9.25 -2.32
N TYR A 175 12.88 8.73 -2.54
CA TYR A 175 13.81 8.51 -1.43
C TYR A 175 14.30 9.81 -0.78
N GLN A 176 14.42 10.91 -1.52
CA GLN A 176 14.69 12.22 -0.94
C GLN A 176 13.54 12.70 -0.05
N GLU A 177 12.29 12.58 -0.51
CA GLU A 177 11.10 12.93 0.28
C GLU A 177 10.97 12.06 1.54
N LEU A 178 11.29 10.77 1.45
CA LEU A 178 11.36 9.86 2.59
C LEU A 178 12.44 10.30 3.59
N ALA A 179 13.65 10.63 3.12
CA ALA A 179 14.73 11.10 3.99
C ALA A 179 14.41 12.41 4.72
N LEU A 180 13.59 13.28 4.12
CA LEU A 180 13.13 14.52 4.76
C LEU A 180 12.00 14.29 5.78
N SER A 181 11.09 13.35 5.50
CA SER A 181 9.90 13.10 6.33
C SER A 181 10.08 12.05 7.41
N ASP A 182 11.01 11.11 7.24
CA ASP A 182 11.45 10.13 8.24
C ASP A 182 12.97 10.24 8.41
N SER A 183 13.38 11.31 9.10
CA SER A 183 14.78 11.65 9.31
C SER A 183 15.56 10.58 10.08
N SER A 184 14.87 9.79 10.90
CA SER A 184 15.47 8.69 11.66
C SER A 184 16.09 7.59 10.78
N ARG A 185 15.59 7.45 9.55
CA ARG A 185 16.07 6.48 8.54
C ARG A 185 16.64 7.15 7.29
N ALA A 186 16.95 8.45 7.35
CA ALA A 186 17.42 9.22 6.20
C ALA A 186 18.65 8.60 5.53
N TYR A 187 19.58 8.08 6.33
CA TYR A 187 20.77 7.40 5.82
C TYR A 187 20.43 6.18 4.96
N ASP A 188 19.49 5.35 5.41
CA ASP A 188 19.05 4.16 4.68
C ASP A 188 18.40 4.54 3.35
N TYR A 189 17.50 5.54 3.35
CA TYR A 189 16.87 6.01 2.12
C TYR A 189 17.87 6.59 1.12
N ASN A 190 18.86 7.35 1.60
CA ASN A 190 19.88 7.92 0.74
C ASN A 190 20.73 6.84 0.05
N LYS A 191 21.01 5.71 0.71
CA LYS A 191 21.70 4.57 0.12
C LYS A 191 20.91 3.88 -1.01
N LEU A 192 19.59 3.99 -1.01
CA LEU A 192 18.72 3.32 -1.98
C LEU A 192 18.53 4.08 -3.29
N LYS A 193 18.99 5.33 -3.34
CA LYS A 193 18.99 6.14 -4.56
C LYS A 193 19.79 5.47 -5.68
N VAL A 194 19.29 5.62 -6.90
CA VAL A 194 19.93 5.11 -8.11
C VAL A 194 20.99 6.10 -8.58
N THR A 195 22.24 5.64 -8.63
CA THR A 195 23.40 6.43 -9.10
C THR A 195 23.82 6.09 -10.52
N TYR A 196 23.69 4.82 -10.93
CA TYR A 196 24.09 4.36 -12.26
C TYR A 196 23.25 4.97 -13.39
N VAL A 197 23.81 4.98 -14.60
CA VAL A 197 23.18 5.52 -15.82
C VAL A 197 22.59 4.40 -16.67
N TYR A 198 21.77 4.75 -17.65
CA TYR A 198 21.31 3.80 -18.65
C TYR A 198 22.55 3.23 -19.36
N PRO A 199 22.72 1.89 -19.45
CA PRO A 199 23.77 1.32 -20.29
C PRO A 199 23.47 1.77 -21.73
N LEU A 200 24.49 2.04 -22.56
CA LEU A 200 24.44 2.65 -23.90
C LEU A 200 24.84 4.13 -23.95
#